data_AF-A0A538QQZ4-F1
#
_entry.id   AF-A0A538QQZ4-F1
#
_cell.length_a   1.000
_cell.length_b   1.000
_cell.length_c   1.000
_cell.angle_alpha   90.00
_cell.angle_beta   90.00
_cell.angle_gamma   90.00
#
_symmetry.space_group_name_H-M   'P 1'
#
loop_
_entity.id
_entity.type
_entity.pdbx_description
1 polymer ?
#
loop_
_entity_poly.entity_id
_entity_poly.type
_entity_poly.pdbx_seq_one_letter_code
_entity_poly.pdbx_strand_id
1 'polypeptide(L)'
;MTAEIPHELLQRLPKTDLHCHLDGSVRLDTVLDLARKQGVKLPTFDRGELHRMLVAGEQVTSLDDYLRAFDITLGVMQTEAALERTAYE
;
A
#
# COMPACT_ATOMS: atom_id res chain seq x y z
N MET A 1 -21.59 29.56 -10.71
CA MET A 1 -21.29 29.12 -9.33
C MET A 1 -21.34 27.61 -9.33
N THR A 2 -20.23 26.93 -9.03
CA THR A 2 -20.23 25.48 -8.81
C THR A 2 -20.84 25.21 -7.44
N ALA A 3 -21.85 24.35 -7.38
CA ALA A 3 -22.39 23.90 -6.11
C ALA A 3 -21.31 23.09 -5.37
N GLU A 4 -21.06 23.42 -4.11
CA GLU A 4 -20.17 22.63 -3.25
C GLU A 4 -20.83 21.28 -2.93
N ILE A 5 -20.08 20.19 -3.10
CA ILE A 5 -20.53 18.86 -2.74
C ILE A 5 -20.14 18.59 -1.28
N PRO A 6 -21.10 18.38 -0.35
CA PRO A 6 -20.77 18.11 1.05
C PRO A 6 -19.97 16.82 1.21
N HIS A 7 -18.96 16.83 2.07
CA HIS A 7 -18.15 15.64 2.36
C HIS A 7 -18.99 14.47 2.88
N GLU A 8 -20.00 14.75 3.71
CA GLU A 8 -20.93 13.75 4.23
C GLU A 8 -21.68 13.02 3.11
N LEU A 9 -22.04 13.73 2.04
CA LEU A 9 -22.67 13.11 0.87
C LEU A 9 -21.69 12.15 0.19
N LEU A 10 -20.44 12.56 -0.05
CA LEU A 10 -19.39 11.72 -0.65
C LEU A 10 -19.13 10.44 0.17
N GLN A 11 -19.13 10.54 1.51
CA GLN A 11 -18.96 9.39 2.39
C GLN A 11 -20.13 8.39 2.28
N ARG A 12 -21.37 8.90 2.14
CA ARG A 12 -22.59 8.07 2.05
C ARG A 12 -22.81 7.37 0.72
N LEU A 13 -22.13 7.80 -0.35
CA LEU A 13 -22.26 7.14 -1.65
C LEU A 13 -21.72 5.70 -1.62
N PRO A 14 -22.42 4.73 -2.25
CA PRO A 14 -21.91 3.38 -2.44
C PRO A 14 -20.75 3.43 -3.45
N LYS A 15 -19.52 3.46 -2.93
CA LYS A 15 -18.31 3.57 -3.74
C LYS A 15 -17.96 2.21 -4.33
N THR A 16 -17.58 2.22 -5.59
CA THR A 16 -16.96 1.10 -6.29
C THR A 16 -15.53 1.47 -6.63
N ASP A 17 -14.61 0.53 -6.50
CA ASP A 17 -13.25 0.67 -7.02
C ASP A 17 -13.02 -0.41 -8.07
N LEU A 18 -12.74 0.00 -9.30
CA LEU A 18 -12.54 -0.90 -10.44
C LEU A 18 -11.06 -1.12 -10.75
N HIS A 19 -10.17 -0.32 -10.15
CA HIS A 19 -8.74 -0.38 -10.39
C HIS A 19 -7.99 -0.19 -9.08
N CYS A 20 -7.99 -1.26 -8.28
CA CYS A 20 -7.22 -1.35 -7.05
C CYS A 20 -6.20 -2.48 -7.17
N HIS A 21 -4.93 -2.15 -7.00
CA HIS A 21 -3.84 -3.12 -6.95
C HIS A 21 -3.66 -3.60 -5.52
N LEU A 22 -3.81 -4.90 -5.30
CA LEU A 22 -3.69 -5.51 -3.98
C LEU A 22 -2.30 -5.30 -3.37
N ASP A 23 -1.27 -5.57 -4.16
CA ASP A 23 0.15 -5.41 -3.82
C ASP A 23 0.57 -3.94 -3.63
N GLY A 24 -0.23 -2.99 -4.12
CA GLY A 24 -0.11 -1.55 -3.81
C GLY A 24 -0.94 -1.08 -2.61
N SER A 25 -1.78 -1.95 -2.04
CA SER A 25 -2.76 -1.61 -0.98
C SER A 25 -2.50 -2.33 0.34
N VAL A 26 -1.29 -2.85 0.54
CA VAL A 26 -0.93 -3.59 1.75
C VAL A 26 -0.63 -2.66 2.93
N ARG A 27 -1.13 -3.00 4.11
CA ARG A 27 -0.87 -2.26 5.35
C ARG A 27 0.62 -2.31 5.72
N LEU A 28 1.19 -1.18 6.10
CA LEU A 28 2.59 -1.08 6.57
C LEU A 28 2.92 -2.06 7.71
N ASP A 29 2.02 -2.17 8.68
CA ASP A 29 2.22 -3.05 9.84
C ASP A 29 2.20 -4.53 9.43
N THR A 30 1.46 -4.87 8.37
CA THR A 30 1.45 -6.20 7.76
C THR A 30 2.75 -6.48 7.00
N VAL A 31 3.28 -5.52 6.25
CA VAL A 31 4.59 -5.64 5.60
C VAL A 31 5.68 -5.93 6.64
N LEU A 32 5.74 -5.14 7.71
CA LEU A 32 6.73 -5.31 8.78
C LEU A 32 6.61 -6.66 9.49
N ASP A 33 5.39 -7.09 9.81
CA ASP A 33 5.15 -8.37 10.48
C ASP A 33 5.51 -9.56 9.58
N LEU A 34 5.09 -9.53 8.31
CA LEU A 34 5.42 -10.59 7.33
C LEU A 34 6.93 -10.66 7.10
N ALA A 35 7.62 -9.51 6.97
CA ALA A 35 9.06 -9.48 6.82
C ALA A 35 9.80 -10.12 8.00
N ARG A 36 9.38 -9.82 9.24
CA ARG A 36 9.95 -10.44 10.45
C ARG A 36 9.74 -11.95 10.48
N LYS A 37 8.52 -12.40 10.18
CA LYS A 37 8.16 -13.84 10.21
C LYS A 37 8.89 -14.65 9.12
N GLN A 38 9.07 -14.06 7.95
CA GLN A 38 9.66 -14.74 6.79
C GLN A 38 11.18 -14.52 6.67
N GLY A 39 11.77 -13.64 7.50
CA GLY A 39 13.19 -13.28 7.40
C GLY A 39 13.52 -12.45 6.16
N VAL A 40 12.53 -11.76 5.57
CA VAL A 40 12.74 -10.87 4.43
C VAL A 40 13.47 -9.61 4.90
N LYS A 41 14.56 -9.26 4.21
CA LYS A 41 15.31 -8.05 4.51
C LYS A 41 14.56 -6.84 3.99
N LEU A 42 14.28 -5.90 4.88
CA LEU A 42 13.77 -4.58 4.53
C LEU A 42 14.89 -3.53 4.66
N PRO A 43 14.80 -2.42 3.93
CA PRO A 43 15.73 -1.29 4.11
C PRO A 43 15.65 -0.70 5.53
N THR A 44 14.52 -0.86 6.21
CA THR A 44 14.30 -0.44 7.60
C THR A 44 13.14 -1.23 8.21
N PHE A 45 13.15 -1.37 9.54
CA PHE A 45 12.01 -1.87 10.33
C PHE A 45 11.33 -0.76 11.14
N ASP A 46 11.79 0.49 10.99
CA ASP A 46 11.06 1.64 11.49
C ASP A 46 9.85 1.91 10.59
N ARG A 47 8.66 2.00 11.21
CA ARG A 47 7.40 2.15 10.48
C ARG A 47 7.31 3.50 9.76
N GLY A 48 7.85 4.56 10.36
CA GLY A 48 7.82 5.91 9.80
C GLY A 48 8.76 6.06 8.60
N GLU A 49 9.95 5.49 8.68
CA GLU A 49 10.89 5.41 7.56
C GLU A 49 10.30 4.56 6.43
N LEU A 50 9.74 3.38 6.73
CA LEU A 50 9.14 2.53 5.72
C LEU A 50 7.96 3.21 5.01
N HIS A 51 7.12 3.94 5.75
CA HIS A 51 6.05 4.74 5.16
C HIS A 51 6.58 5.75 4.12
N ARG A 52 7.67 6.46 4.42
CA ARG A 52 8.27 7.42 3.49
C ARG A 52 8.81 6.77 2.22
N MET A 53 9.14 5.49 2.26
CA MET A 53 9.64 4.74 1.11
C MET A 53 8.51 4.14 0.27
N LEU A 54 7.41 3.72 0.90
CA LEU A 54 6.28 3.07 0.23
C LEU A 54 5.23 4.04 -0.30
N VAL A 55 5.09 5.22 0.31
CA VAL A 55 4.13 6.23 -0.14
C VAL A 55 4.81 7.16 -1.12
N ALA A 56 4.32 7.16 -2.37
CA ALA A 56 4.72 8.12 -3.38
C ALA A 56 4.44 9.55 -2.90
N GLY A 57 5.50 10.35 -2.75
CA GLY A 57 5.39 11.77 -2.45
C GLY A 57 5.03 12.60 -3.69
N GLU A 58 5.14 13.92 -3.57
CA GLU A 58 4.81 14.85 -4.66
C GLU A 58 5.81 14.82 -5.84
N GLN A 59 7.01 14.25 -5.63
CA GLN A 59 8.08 14.19 -6.63
C GLN A 59 8.29 12.77 -7.15
N VAL A 60 7.39 12.33 -8.05
CA VAL A 60 7.54 11.11 -8.84
C VAL A 60 7.86 11.51 -10.28
N THR A 61 9.06 11.17 -10.75
CA THR A 61 9.57 11.60 -12.06
C THR A 61 9.14 10.71 -13.22
N SER A 62 8.78 9.46 -12.95
CA SER A 62 8.32 8.50 -13.95
C SER A 62 7.49 7.38 -13.32
N LEU A 63 6.78 6.62 -14.17
CA LEU A 63 6.09 5.41 -13.73
C LEU A 63 7.07 4.37 -13.16
N ASP A 64 8.27 4.25 -13.73
CA ASP A 64 9.30 3.35 -13.22
C ASP A 64 9.68 3.70 -11.78
N ASP A 65 9.90 4.99 -11.50
CA ASP A 65 10.22 5.46 -10.15
C ASP A 65 9.10 5.16 -9.15
N TYR A 66 7.83 5.30 -9.58
CA TYR A 66 6.66 4.95 -8.76
C TYR A 66 6.62 3.46 -8.40
N LEU A 67 6.89 2.61 -9.39
CA LEU A 67 6.77 1.16 -9.25
C LEU A 67 7.87 0.55 -8.36
N ARG A 68 9.00 1.23 -8.13
CA ARG A 68 10.06 0.73 -7.22
C ARG A 68 9.57 0.44 -5.79
N ALA A 69 8.52 1.12 -5.33
CA ALA A 69 7.93 0.83 -4.02
C ALA A 69 7.37 -0.61 -3.93
N PHE A 70 6.92 -1.18 -5.05
CA PHE A 70 6.32 -2.52 -5.09
C PHE A 70 7.33 -3.63 -4.81
N ASP A 71 8.64 -3.40 -5.00
CA ASP A 71 9.68 -4.39 -4.67
C ASP A 71 9.60 -4.83 -3.21
N ILE A 72 9.21 -3.91 -2.31
CA ILE A 72 9.07 -4.17 -0.88
C ILE A 72 7.81 -4.99 -0.59
N THR A 73 6.66 -4.58 -1.11
CA THR A 73 5.38 -5.27 -0.83
C THR A 73 5.37 -6.66 -1.47
N LEU A 74 5.85 -6.78 -2.71
CA LEU A 74 6.02 -8.06 -3.37
C LEU A 74 6.98 -8.96 -2.60
N GLY A 75 8.07 -8.44 -2.05
CA GLY A 75 9.05 -9.22 -1.28
C GLY A 75 8.47 -9.98 -0.09
N VAL A 76 7.37 -9.50 0.50
CA VAL A 76 6.72 -10.15 1.66
C VAL A 76 5.49 -11.00 1.30
N MET A 77 5.06 -10.99 0.04
CA MET A 77 3.87 -11.68 -0.48
C MET A 77 4.18 -13.00 -1.20
N GLN A 78 5.32 -13.64 -0.90
CA GLN A 78 5.81 -14.81 -1.63
C GLN A 78 5.33 -16.17 -1.08
N THR A 79 4.45 -16.18 -0.07
CA THR A 79 3.91 -17.40 0.53
C THR A 79 2.39 -17.39 0.49
N GLU A 80 1.78 -18.58 0.45
CA GLU A 80 0.32 -18.75 0.45
C GLU A 80 -0.33 -18.01 1.62
N ALA A 81 0.18 -18.18 2.84
CA ALA A 81 -0.35 -17.51 4.03
C ALA A 81 -0.22 -15.98 3.98
N ALA A 82 0.83 -15.45 3.34
CA ALA A 82 0.98 -14.01 3.15
C ALA A 82 -0.01 -13.47 2.13
N LEU A 83 -0.22 -14.18 1.02
CA LEU A 83 -1.20 -13.81 -0.01
C LEU A 83 -2.63 -13.86 0.55
N GLU A 84 -2.98 -14.91 1.30
CA GLU A 84 -4.30 -15.03 1.94
C GLU A 84 -4.55 -13.86 2.90
N ARG A 85 -3.59 -13.58 3.79
CA ARG A 85 -3.72 -12.48 4.74
C ARG A 85 -3.86 -11.13 4.05
N THR A 86 -3.00 -10.84 3.08
CA THR A 86 -3.01 -9.53 2.40
C THR A 86 -4.27 -9.33 1.57
N ALA A 87 -4.80 -10.38 0.95
CA ALA A 87 -6.09 -10.33 0.24
C ALA A 87 -7.30 -10.13 1.16
N TYR A 88 -7.23 -10.57 2.42
CA TYR A 88 -8.30 -10.43 3.40
C TYR A 88 -8.35 -9.04 4.06
N GLU A 89 -7.19 -8.42 4.29
CA GLU A 89 -7.03 -7.15 5.00
C GLU A 89 -7.43 -5.89 4.20
#